data_AF-A0A354EKZ3-F1
#
_entry.id   AF-A0A354EKZ3-F1
#
_cell.length_a   1.000
_cell.length_b   1.000
_cell.length_c   1.000
_cell.angle_alpha   90.00
_cell.angle_beta   90.00
_cell.angle_gamma   90.00
#
_symmetry.space_group_name_H-M   'P 1'
#
loop_
_entity.id
_entity.type
_entity.pdbx_description
1 polymer ?
#
loop_
_entity_poly.entity_id
_entity_poly.type
_entity_poly.pdbx_seq_one_letter_code
_entity_poly.pdbx_strand_id
1 'polypeptide(L)'
;MEFGPAIFEKKYKTPAINPKDEEIFREILKPKNWDFKMFKSALIVSGKLNAYPFNTPDSIHLGALRRSIDVIKEKTLKTGNEYSKGFFVDLTENKLIGGKTTEGDDHSCYANWDKPENDHELKHSILLHSHPTVYAGVHLSPRDYITFLNDPELVSMMMTCSGTELMALKTFQTPNNFNQNSLEKSINALLAEFLGKNPKIPDIIRYQKAVCLENALSLYIATSSNKDLAKKVDLFDDEKIYS
;
A
#
# COMPACT_ATOMS: atom_id res chain seq x y z
N MET A 1 -7.05 -4.56 -30.86
CA MET A 1 -7.08 -5.66 -29.89
C MET A 1 -7.94 -5.13 -28.74
N GLU A 2 -9.19 -5.57 -28.67
CA GLU A 2 -10.15 -5.09 -27.66
C GLU A 2 -9.79 -5.75 -26.32
N PHE A 3 -9.45 -4.95 -25.32
CA PHE A 3 -9.29 -5.41 -23.95
C PHE A 3 -10.67 -5.81 -23.42
N GLY A 4 -10.93 -7.12 -23.35
CA GLY A 4 -12.16 -7.66 -22.78
C GLY A 4 -12.23 -7.43 -21.27
N PRO A 5 -13.39 -7.06 -20.71
CA PRO A 5 -13.55 -6.80 -19.29
C PRO A 5 -13.60 -8.12 -18.51
N ALA A 6 -12.46 -8.57 -17.99
CA ALA A 6 -12.44 -9.54 -16.89
C ALA A 6 -12.71 -8.87 -15.51
N ILE A 7 -13.03 -7.57 -15.50
CA ILE A 7 -12.88 -6.71 -14.31
C ILE A 7 -14.04 -6.85 -13.30
N PHE A 8 -15.20 -7.43 -13.61
CA PHE A 8 -16.32 -7.43 -12.65
C PHE A 8 -17.18 -8.71 -12.62
N GLU A 9 -16.61 -9.84 -12.22
CA GLU A 9 -17.40 -10.99 -11.71
C GLU A 9 -16.79 -11.64 -10.47
N LYS A 10 -16.41 -10.84 -9.47
CA LYS A 10 -16.19 -11.37 -8.12
C LYS A 10 -17.15 -10.67 -7.16
N LYS A 11 -18.18 -11.40 -6.72
CA LYS A 11 -19.05 -10.99 -5.61
C LYS A 11 -18.23 -11.00 -4.32
N TYR A 12 -17.57 -9.89 -4.03
CA TYR A 12 -16.92 -9.70 -2.74
C TYR A 12 -17.98 -9.36 -1.69
N LYS A 13 -17.92 -10.04 -0.54
CA LYS A 13 -18.76 -9.67 0.61
C LYS A 13 -18.13 -8.45 1.26
N THR A 14 -18.68 -7.26 1.01
CA THR A 14 -18.37 -6.09 1.85
C THR A 14 -18.86 -6.41 3.28
N PRO A 15 -18.07 -6.18 4.33
CA PRO A 15 -18.55 -6.30 5.71
C PRO A 15 -19.79 -5.41 5.92
N ALA A 16 -20.79 -5.90 6.64
CA ALA A 16 -21.92 -5.07 7.05
C ALA A 16 -21.43 -4.06 8.11
N ILE A 17 -21.35 -2.79 7.72
CA ILE A 17 -20.90 -1.69 8.59
C ILE A 17 -22.08 -1.18 9.41
N ASN A 18 -21.87 -0.86 10.69
CA ASN A 18 -22.89 -0.21 11.51
C ASN A 18 -23.21 1.19 10.95
N PRO A 19 -24.48 1.59 10.78
CA PRO A 19 -24.86 2.88 10.19
C PRO A 19 -24.21 4.11 10.84
N LYS A 20 -23.97 4.10 12.17
CA LYS A 20 -23.31 5.23 12.85
C LYS A 20 -21.83 5.34 12.51
N ASP A 21 -21.18 4.20 12.35
CA ASP A 21 -19.78 4.18 11.92
C ASP A 21 -19.71 4.64 10.46
N GLU A 22 -20.65 4.22 9.61
CA GLU A 22 -20.78 4.66 8.21
C GLU A 22 -20.87 6.18 8.05
N GLU A 23 -21.56 6.88 8.96
CA GLU A 23 -21.64 8.36 8.96
C GLU A 23 -20.27 9.00 9.25
N ILE A 24 -19.56 8.51 10.27
CA ILE A 24 -18.20 8.96 10.60
C ILE A 24 -17.26 8.71 9.41
N PHE A 25 -17.43 7.60 8.68
CA PHE A 25 -16.67 7.34 7.45
C PHE A 25 -16.94 8.37 6.38
N ARG A 26 -18.20 8.65 6.08
CA ARG A 26 -18.55 9.62 5.04
C ARG A 26 -17.92 10.98 5.32
N GLU A 27 -17.86 11.42 6.57
CA GLU A 27 -17.23 12.69 6.93
C GLU A 27 -15.69 12.66 6.82
N ILE A 28 -15.02 11.62 7.33
CA ILE A 28 -13.54 11.52 7.26
C ILE A 28 -13.05 11.42 5.81
N LEU A 29 -13.88 10.85 4.92
CA LEU A 29 -13.51 10.54 3.54
C LEU A 29 -13.95 11.59 2.52
N LYS A 30 -14.68 12.62 2.94
CA LYS A 30 -15.09 13.75 2.07
C LYS A 30 -13.92 14.55 1.49
N PRO A 31 -12.88 14.89 2.28
CA PRO A 31 -11.78 15.69 1.76
C PRO A 31 -11.00 14.92 0.69
N LYS A 32 -10.70 15.59 -0.43
CA LYS A 32 -9.87 15.03 -1.49
C LYS A 32 -8.38 15.06 -1.18
N ASN A 33 -7.94 15.89 -0.25
CA ASN A 33 -6.53 15.99 0.14
C ASN A 33 -6.43 15.74 1.64
N TRP A 34 -5.62 14.76 2.03
CA TRP A 34 -5.49 14.36 3.43
C TRP A 34 -4.15 14.82 3.98
N ASP A 35 -4.19 15.40 5.17
CA ASP A 35 -2.99 15.48 5.99
C ASP A 35 -2.74 14.14 6.72
N PHE A 36 -1.63 14.06 7.43
CA PHE A 36 -1.29 12.85 8.19
C PHE A 36 -2.31 12.53 9.30
N LYS A 37 -2.97 13.54 9.89
CA LYS A 37 -3.96 13.33 10.93
C LYS A 37 -5.22 12.67 10.37
N MET A 38 -5.69 13.13 9.21
CA MET A 38 -6.81 12.53 8.48
C MET A 38 -6.48 11.11 8.06
N PHE A 39 -5.28 10.89 7.48
CA PHE A 39 -4.84 9.56 7.09
C PHE A 39 -4.79 8.60 8.28
N LYS A 40 -4.19 9.03 9.41
CA LYS A 40 -4.17 8.26 10.66
C LYS A 40 -5.58 7.92 11.15
N SER A 41 -6.49 8.89 11.15
CA SER A 41 -7.88 8.65 11.54
C SER A 41 -8.51 7.58 10.65
N ALA A 42 -8.35 7.67 9.34
CA ALA A 42 -8.88 6.69 8.40
C ALA A 42 -8.35 5.27 8.66
N LEU A 43 -7.04 5.11 8.94
CA LEU A 43 -6.46 3.81 9.33
C LEU A 43 -7.09 3.23 10.60
N ILE A 44 -7.30 4.07 11.63
CA ILE A 44 -7.91 3.64 12.90
C ILE A 44 -9.34 3.16 12.67
N VAL A 45 -10.14 3.92 11.92
CA VAL A 45 -11.53 3.52 11.69
C VAL A 45 -11.61 2.26 10.82
N SER A 46 -10.72 2.09 9.83
CA SER A 46 -10.57 0.83 9.09
C SER A 46 -10.29 -0.37 10.00
N GLY A 47 -9.38 -0.20 10.98
CA GLY A 47 -9.09 -1.22 11.98
C GLY A 47 -10.32 -1.59 12.83
N LYS A 48 -11.05 -0.61 13.34
CA LYS A 48 -12.29 -0.84 14.12
C LYS A 48 -13.34 -1.62 13.35
N LEU A 49 -13.50 -1.29 12.06
CA LEU A 49 -14.50 -1.91 11.21
C LEU A 49 -14.09 -3.25 10.59
N ASN A 50 -12.79 -3.53 10.53
CA ASN A 50 -12.28 -4.60 9.67
C ASN A 50 -12.71 -4.45 8.20
N ALA A 51 -12.68 -3.21 7.70
CA ALA A 51 -13.06 -2.83 6.35
C ALA A 51 -12.11 -1.76 5.80
N TYR A 52 -12.14 -1.53 4.48
CA TYR A 52 -11.32 -0.52 3.81
C TYR A 52 -12.20 0.59 3.23
N PRO A 53 -12.83 1.44 4.01
CA PRO A 53 -13.91 2.31 3.53
C PRO A 53 -13.44 3.46 2.64
N PHE A 54 -12.18 3.51 2.23
CA PHE A 54 -11.56 4.62 1.51
C PHE A 54 -12.27 4.95 0.18
N ASN A 55 -12.95 6.11 0.14
CA ASN A 55 -13.02 6.91 -1.07
C ASN A 55 -11.67 7.59 -1.22
N THR A 56 -11.01 7.33 -2.34
CA THR A 56 -9.55 7.47 -2.41
C THR A 56 -9.14 8.93 -2.64
N PRO A 57 -8.45 9.58 -1.69
CA PRO A 57 -8.06 10.98 -1.82
C PRO A 57 -7.13 11.19 -3.01
N ASP A 58 -7.12 12.39 -3.57
CA ASP A 58 -6.20 12.81 -4.63
C ASP A 58 -4.76 12.99 -4.11
N SER A 59 -4.59 13.26 -2.80
CA SER A 59 -3.27 13.32 -2.17
C SER A 59 -3.28 13.02 -0.68
N ILE A 60 -2.14 12.52 -0.17
CA ILE A 60 -1.90 12.21 1.25
C ILE A 60 -0.55 12.79 1.68
N HIS A 61 -0.56 13.65 2.69
CA HIS A 61 0.67 14.15 3.31
C HIS A 61 1.22 13.12 4.31
N LEU A 62 2.43 12.64 4.07
CA LEU A 62 3.00 11.51 4.81
C LEU A 62 3.43 11.87 6.25
N GLY A 63 3.76 13.14 6.50
CA GLY A 63 3.90 13.71 7.84
C GLY A 63 4.78 12.87 8.77
N ALA A 64 4.21 12.36 9.87
CA ALA A 64 4.99 11.61 10.86
C ALA A 64 5.58 10.29 10.33
N LEU A 65 5.06 9.72 9.23
CA LEU A 65 5.65 8.54 8.60
C LEU A 65 7.01 8.83 7.97
N ARG A 66 7.26 10.08 7.56
CA ARG A 66 8.50 10.49 6.90
C ARG A 66 9.74 10.06 7.67
N ARG A 67 9.74 10.23 8.99
CA ARG A 67 10.87 9.83 9.83
C ARG A 67 11.19 8.33 9.71
N SER A 68 10.17 7.46 9.62
CA SER A 68 10.42 6.03 9.48
C SER A 68 10.86 5.67 8.05
N ILE A 69 10.32 6.34 7.04
CA ILE A 69 10.73 6.21 5.63
C ILE A 69 12.21 6.57 5.49
N ASP A 70 12.60 7.74 6.00
CA ASP A 70 13.98 8.23 5.92
C ASP A 70 14.96 7.28 6.65
N VAL A 71 14.57 6.77 7.83
CA VAL A 71 15.40 5.81 8.58
C VAL A 71 15.65 4.52 7.81
N ILE A 72 14.60 3.89 7.24
CA ILE A 72 14.82 2.63 6.50
C ILE A 72 15.57 2.88 5.19
N LYS A 73 15.33 4.01 4.52
CA LYS A 73 16.03 4.41 3.31
C LYS A 73 17.52 4.59 3.59
N GLU A 74 17.88 5.31 4.64
CA GLU A 74 19.28 5.49 5.04
C GLU A 74 19.97 4.17 5.34
N LYS A 75 19.29 3.26 6.05
CA LYS A 75 19.83 1.92 6.32
C LYS A 75 20.05 1.13 5.04
N THR A 76 19.07 1.12 4.13
CA THR A 76 19.16 0.46 2.83
C THR A 76 20.31 1.00 2.00
N LEU A 77 20.48 2.33 1.92
CA LEU A 77 21.61 2.95 1.21
C LEU A 77 22.96 2.60 1.83
N LYS A 78 23.01 2.39 3.14
CA LYS A 78 24.25 2.08 3.87
C LYS A 78 24.65 0.61 3.72
N THR A 79 23.72 -0.33 3.77
CA THR A 79 24.03 -1.77 3.80
C THR A 79 23.85 -2.47 2.47
N GLY A 80 23.06 -1.90 1.55
CA GLY A 80 22.65 -2.60 0.34
C GLY A 80 21.58 -3.67 0.58
N ASN A 81 21.03 -3.76 1.79
CA ASN A 81 19.96 -4.69 2.14
C ASN A 81 18.58 -4.01 2.10
N GLU A 82 17.56 -4.82 1.91
CA GLU A 82 16.17 -4.47 2.10
C GLU A 82 15.82 -4.37 3.60
N TYR A 83 14.92 -3.45 3.93
CA TYR A 83 14.37 -3.32 5.27
C TYR A 83 12.85 -3.25 5.22
N SER A 84 12.20 -3.65 6.30
CA SER A 84 10.76 -3.45 6.45
C SER A 84 10.40 -2.99 7.86
N LYS A 85 9.24 -2.35 7.98
CA LYS A 85 8.66 -1.94 9.24
C LYS A 85 7.14 -2.00 9.15
N GLY A 86 6.55 -2.84 9.98
CA GLY A 86 5.12 -2.86 10.21
C GLY A 86 4.66 -1.72 11.12
N PHE A 87 3.46 -1.20 10.88
CA PHE A 87 2.75 -0.32 11.78
C PHE A 87 1.41 -0.94 12.16
N PHE A 88 1.02 -0.69 13.40
CA PHE A 88 -0.23 -1.13 13.98
C PHE A 88 -1.12 0.07 14.26
N VAL A 89 -2.43 -0.10 14.10
CA VAL A 89 -3.41 0.76 14.76
C VAL A 89 -3.75 0.17 16.12
N ASP A 90 -3.60 0.99 17.14
CA ASP A 90 -4.05 0.71 18.50
C ASP A 90 -5.50 1.18 18.63
N LEU A 91 -6.41 0.22 18.75
CA LEU A 91 -7.85 0.48 18.85
C LEU A 91 -8.26 0.92 20.26
N THR A 92 -7.46 0.57 21.27
CA THR A 92 -7.65 0.97 22.66
C THR A 92 -7.35 2.46 22.83
N GLU A 93 -6.22 2.94 22.27
CA GLU A 93 -5.77 4.33 22.41
C GLU A 93 -6.06 5.22 21.21
N ASN A 94 -6.54 4.66 20.09
CA ASN A 94 -6.73 5.38 18.81
C ASN A 94 -5.44 6.02 18.30
N LYS A 95 -4.37 5.24 18.24
CA LYS A 95 -3.03 5.69 17.81
C LYS A 95 -2.43 4.78 16.75
N LEU A 96 -1.42 5.29 16.06
CA LEU A 96 -0.58 4.51 15.16
C LEU A 96 0.73 4.20 15.89
N ILE A 97 1.09 2.92 15.97
CA ILE A 97 2.28 2.42 16.66
C ILE A 97 3.21 1.78 15.63
N GLY A 98 4.49 2.14 15.66
CA GLY A 98 5.50 1.49 14.82
C GLY A 98 6.02 0.21 15.46
N GLY A 99 6.04 -0.88 14.70
CA GLY A 99 6.65 -2.14 15.08
C GLY A 99 8.18 -2.13 14.96
N LYS A 100 8.78 -3.31 15.11
CA LYS A 100 10.22 -3.53 14.92
C LYS A 100 10.58 -3.36 13.45
N THR A 101 11.74 -2.75 13.21
CA THR A 101 12.35 -2.74 11.86
C THR A 101 13.10 -4.04 11.66
N THR A 102 12.83 -4.72 10.55
CA THR A 102 13.56 -5.92 10.13
C THR A 102 14.56 -5.58 9.03
N GLU A 103 15.68 -6.28 9.05
CA GLU A 103 16.67 -6.30 7.99
C GLU A 103 16.51 -7.62 7.22
N GLY A 104 16.57 -7.53 5.90
CA GLY A 104 16.60 -8.67 4.98
C GLY A 104 17.96 -8.79 4.29
N ASP A 105 17.94 -9.40 3.12
CA ASP A 105 19.06 -9.38 2.17
C ASP A 105 18.79 -8.35 1.05
N ASP A 106 19.55 -8.38 -0.03
CA ASP A 106 19.44 -7.47 -1.17
C ASP A 106 18.27 -7.77 -2.12
N HIS A 107 17.48 -8.81 -1.84
CA HIS A 107 16.36 -9.26 -2.69
C HIS A 107 15.04 -9.50 -1.92
N SER A 108 15.10 -9.60 -0.60
CA SER A 108 13.94 -9.91 0.22
C SER A 108 14.08 -9.45 1.67
N CYS A 109 12.97 -8.98 2.22
CA CYS A 109 12.78 -8.78 3.65
C CYS A 109 11.42 -9.37 4.09
N TYR A 110 11.32 -9.75 5.36
CA TYR A 110 10.05 -10.22 5.94
C TYR A 110 9.42 -9.14 6.81
N ALA A 111 8.08 -9.06 6.79
CA ALA A 111 7.32 -8.22 7.71
C ALA A 111 7.29 -8.84 9.11
N ASN A 112 7.78 -8.12 10.12
CA ASN A 112 7.62 -8.52 11.52
C ASN A 112 6.36 -7.90 12.11
N TRP A 113 5.45 -8.77 12.55
CA TRP A 113 4.18 -8.43 13.19
C TRP A 113 4.15 -8.81 14.67
N ASP A 114 5.31 -9.02 15.29
CA ASP A 114 5.39 -9.25 16.74
C ASP A 114 4.81 -8.04 17.46
N LYS A 115 3.73 -8.28 18.20
CA LYS A 115 3.06 -7.23 18.96
C LYS A 115 3.99 -6.75 20.09
N PRO A 116 4.04 -5.43 20.36
CA PRO A 116 4.60 -4.94 21.61
C PRO A 116 3.93 -5.63 22.80
N GLU A 117 4.69 -5.89 23.87
CA GLU A 117 4.14 -6.48 25.10
C GLU A 117 3.23 -5.47 25.82
N ASN A 118 1.94 -5.48 25.46
CA ASN A 118 0.86 -4.74 26.10
C ASN A 118 -0.48 -5.46 25.92
N ASP A 119 -1.48 -5.06 26.70
CA ASP A 119 -2.84 -5.64 26.64
C ASP A 119 -3.73 -4.93 25.59
N HIS A 120 -3.14 -4.16 24.67
CA HIS A 120 -3.91 -3.32 23.75
C HIS A 120 -4.40 -4.13 22.55
N GLU A 121 -5.56 -3.74 22.02
CA GLU A 121 -6.08 -4.32 20.79
C GLU A 121 -5.37 -3.67 19.57
N LEU A 122 -4.40 -4.40 19.01
CA LEU A 122 -3.61 -3.97 17.86
C LEU A 122 -4.00 -4.70 16.59
N LYS A 123 -4.14 -3.96 15.49
CA LYS A 123 -4.31 -4.49 14.12
C LYS A 123 -3.25 -3.96 13.18
N HIS A 124 -2.85 -4.77 12.19
CA HIS A 124 -1.91 -4.31 11.17
C HIS A 124 -2.51 -3.15 10.36
N SER A 125 -1.70 -2.21 9.90
CA SER A 125 -2.21 -1.07 9.13
C SER A 125 -1.33 -0.65 7.96
N ILE A 126 -0.03 -0.45 8.20
CA ILE A 126 0.91 -0.03 7.16
C ILE A 126 2.07 -1.01 7.16
N LEU A 127 2.43 -1.52 5.99
CA LEU A 127 3.72 -2.15 5.78
C LEU A 127 4.60 -1.19 4.99
N LEU A 128 5.70 -0.74 5.60
CA LEU A 128 6.71 0.07 4.95
C LEU A 128 7.92 -0.81 4.60
N HIS A 129 8.46 -0.65 3.40
CA HIS A 129 9.55 -1.46 2.87
C HIS A 129 10.53 -0.60 2.04
N SER A 130 11.78 -1.04 1.88
CA SER A 130 12.80 -0.35 1.08
C SER A 130 13.59 -1.31 0.20
N HIS A 131 13.93 -0.83 -0.99
CA HIS A 131 14.72 -1.55 -2.00
C HIS A 131 16.11 -0.92 -2.17
N PRO A 132 17.21 -1.71 -2.22
CA PRO A 132 18.59 -1.21 -2.28
C PRO A 132 18.95 -0.43 -3.54
N THR A 133 18.75 -0.94 -4.77
CA THR A 133 18.85 -0.14 -6.03
C THR A 133 18.58 -0.91 -7.36
N VAL A 134 18.04 -0.16 -8.34
CA VAL A 134 17.94 -0.23 -9.84
C VAL A 134 17.71 -1.51 -10.66
N TYR A 135 17.52 -2.72 -10.14
CA TYR A 135 17.35 -3.86 -11.07
C TYR A 135 16.03 -3.84 -11.90
N ALA A 136 15.02 -3.05 -11.51
CA ALA A 136 13.82 -2.81 -12.33
C ALA A 136 12.99 -1.57 -11.89
N GLY A 137 13.62 -0.48 -11.43
CA GLY A 137 12.91 0.77 -11.09
C GLY A 137 12.07 0.74 -9.78
N VAL A 138 11.44 1.87 -9.47
CA VAL A 138 10.63 2.09 -8.25
C VAL A 138 9.29 1.37 -8.40
N HIS A 139 9.16 0.17 -7.83
CA HIS A 139 7.93 -0.60 -7.92
C HIS A 139 7.77 -1.57 -6.76
N LEU A 140 6.52 -1.95 -6.49
CA LEU A 140 6.20 -3.08 -5.62
C LEU A 140 6.32 -4.38 -6.44
N SER A 141 7.08 -5.34 -5.94
CA SER A 141 7.26 -6.64 -6.55
C SER A 141 5.97 -7.49 -6.47
N PRO A 142 5.87 -8.60 -7.22
CA PRO A 142 4.80 -9.58 -7.03
C PRO A 142 4.63 -10.01 -5.57
N ARG A 143 5.76 -10.27 -4.89
CA ARG A 143 5.76 -10.72 -3.49
C ARG A 143 5.26 -9.64 -2.54
N ASP A 144 5.54 -8.38 -2.84
CA ASP A 144 5.01 -7.23 -2.09
C ASP A 144 3.49 -7.20 -2.17
N TYR A 145 2.92 -7.25 -3.39
CA TYR A 145 1.47 -7.26 -3.57
C TYR A 145 0.79 -8.48 -2.95
N ILE A 146 1.39 -9.68 -3.09
CA ILE A 146 0.87 -10.89 -2.46
C ILE A 146 0.86 -10.72 -0.93
N THR A 147 1.96 -10.25 -0.34
CA THR A 147 2.05 -10.02 1.11
C THR A 147 0.99 -9.02 1.58
N PHE A 148 0.82 -7.92 0.84
CA PHE A 148 -0.14 -6.87 1.17
C PHE A 148 -1.61 -7.31 1.06
N LEU A 149 -1.95 -8.01 -0.02
CA LEU A 149 -3.33 -8.41 -0.30
C LEU A 149 -3.75 -9.66 0.49
N ASN A 150 -2.80 -10.52 0.86
CA ASN A 150 -3.08 -11.71 1.68
C ASN A 150 -3.33 -11.38 3.16
N ASP A 151 -2.83 -10.24 3.63
CA ASP A 151 -3.12 -9.75 4.99
C ASP A 151 -4.43 -8.94 5.00
N PRO A 152 -5.51 -9.43 5.62
CA PRO A 152 -6.80 -8.73 5.63
C PRO A 152 -6.82 -7.49 6.54
N GLU A 153 -5.86 -7.34 7.45
CA GLU A 153 -5.77 -6.17 8.32
C GLU A 153 -4.98 -5.03 7.67
N LEU A 154 -3.95 -5.36 6.88
CA LEU A 154 -3.14 -4.36 6.18
C LEU A 154 -4.00 -3.47 5.28
N VAL A 155 -3.84 -2.16 5.46
CA VAL A 155 -4.59 -1.14 4.74
C VAL A 155 -3.75 -0.48 3.66
N SER A 156 -2.46 -0.26 3.95
CA SER A 156 -1.54 0.37 3.02
C SER A 156 -0.19 -0.36 2.99
N MET A 157 0.40 -0.43 1.81
CA MET A 157 1.79 -0.81 1.62
C MET A 157 2.54 0.36 1.00
N MET A 158 3.70 0.68 1.56
CA MET A 158 4.60 1.73 1.09
C MET A 158 5.96 1.13 0.80
N MET A 159 6.58 1.58 -0.30
CA MET A 159 7.98 1.28 -0.57
C MET A 159 8.76 2.57 -0.84
N THR A 160 10.03 2.61 -0.46
CA THR A 160 10.97 3.68 -0.84
C THR A 160 12.14 3.08 -1.61
N CYS A 161 12.48 3.70 -2.74
CA CYS A 161 13.65 3.36 -3.54
C CYS A 161 14.22 4.61 -4.18
N SER A 162 15.52 4.84 -4.00
CA SER A 162 16.24 5.96 -4.62
C SER A 162 15.60 7.35 -4.40
N GLY A 163 14.86 7.51 -3.28
CA GLY A 163 14.19 8.76 -2.94
C GLY A 163 12.84 9.01 -3.62
N THR A 164 12.28 7.99 -4.26
CA THR A 164 10.87 7.95 -4.66
C THR A 164 10.15 6.97 -3.76
N GLU A 165 8.96 7.37 -3.31
CA GLU A 165 8.05 6.53 -2.55
C GLU A 165 6.85 6.15 -3.39
N LEU A 166 6.51 4.86 -3.39
CA LEU A 166 5.29 4.33 -3.97
C LEU A 166 4.41 3.81 -2.84
N MET A 167 3.11 4.07 -2.92
CA MET A 167 2.15 3.61 -1.92
C MET A 167 0.93 3.01 -2.62
N ALA A 168 0.61 1.77 -2.25
CA ALA A 168 -0.66 1.13 -2.56
C ALA A 168 -1.59 1.25 -1.35
N LEU A 169 -2.86 1.57 -1.61
CA LEU A 169 -3.90 1.72 -0.59
C LEU A 169 -5.12 0.89 -0.99
N LYS A 170 -5.62 0.07 -0.06
CA LYS A 170 -6.89 -0.64 -0.26
C LYS A 170 -8.05 0.34 -0.27
N THR A 171 -9.06 0.04 -1.07
CA THR A 171 -10.27 0.86 -1.25
C THR A 171 -11.49 0.09 -0.78
N PHE A 172 -12.66 0.74 -0.76
CA PHE A 172 -13.91 0.08 -0.34
C PHE A 172 -14.31 -1.08 -1.25
N GLN A 173 -13.71 -1.15 -2.44
CA GLN A 173 -13.90 -2.21 -3.42
C GLN A 173 -12.82 -3.29 -3.31
N THR A 174 -11.73 -3.07 -2.54
CA THR A 174 -10.70 -4.08 -2.35
C THR A 174 -11.28 -5.26 -1.56
N PRO A 175 -11.12 -6.49 -2.07
CA PRO A 175 -11.50 -7.70 -1.34
C PRO A 175 -10.71 -7.84 -0.04
N ASN A 176 -11.36 -8.34 1.01
CA ASN A 176 -10.71 -8.64 2.28
C ASN A 176 -10.53 -10.16 2.53
N ASN A 177 -10.78 -10.99 1.51
CA ASN A 177 -10.83 -12.44 1.63
C ASN A 177 -10.28 -13.16 0.37
N PHE A 178 -9.13 -12.74 -0.12
CA PHE A 178 -8.51 -13.33 -1.30
C PHE A 178 -8.25 -14.84 -1.12
N ASN A 179 -8.55 -15.62 -2.16
CA ASN A 179 -7.98 -16.97 -2.28
C ASN A 179 -6.51 -16.83 -2.69
N GLN A 180 -5.60 -17.27 -1.82
CA GLN A 180 -4.16 -17.09 -2.02
C GLN A 180 -3.67 -17.64 -3.36
N ASN A 181 -4.07 -18.86 -3.73
CA ASN A 181 -3.65 -19.48 -5.00
C ASN A 181 -4.16 -18.68 -6.21
N SER A 182 -5.38 -18.15 -6.16
CA SER A 182 -5.93 -17.33 -7.25
C SER A 182 -5.25 -15.96 -7.32
N LEU A 183 -4.94 -15.35 -6.17
CA LEU A 183 -4.23 -14.07 -6.09
C LEU A 183 -2.81 -14.19 -6.66
N GLU A 184 -2.06 -15.19 -6.23
CA GLU A 184 -0.71 -15.45 -6.74
C GLU A 184 -0.70 -15.70 -8.25
N LYS A 185 -1.66 -16.49 -8.76
CA LYS A 185 -1.79 -16.73 -10.20
C LYS A 185 -2.08 -15.44 -10.98
N SER A 186 -3.01 -14.61 -10.49
CA SER A 186 -3.36 -13.32 -11.11
C SER A 186 -2.16 -12.37 -11.16
N ILE A 187 -1.48 -12.15 -10.03
CA ILE A 187 -0.33 -11.25 -9.96
C ILE A 187 0.82 -11.75 -10.85
N ASN A 188 1.08 -13.06 -10.89
CA ASN A 188 2.12 -13.63 -11.75
C ASN A 188 1.76 -13.57 -13.24
N ALA A 189 0.46 -13.64 -13.59
CA ALA A 189 0.01 -13.42 -14.97
C ALA A 189 0.26 -11.98 -15.42
N LEU A 190 -0.07 -10.99 -14.59
CA LEU A 190 0.24 -9.58 -14.83
C LEU A 190 1.75 -9.33 -14.91
N LEU A 191 2.53 -9.97 -14.05
CA LEU A 191 4.00 -9.91 -14.13
C LEU A 191 4.48 -10.38 -15.50
N ALA A 192 4.02 -11.55 -15.97
CA ALA A 192 4.44 -12.09 -17.27
C ALA A 192 3.96 -11.26 -18.46
N GLU A 193 2.80 -10.63 -18.35
CA GLU A 193 2.23 -9.76 -19.39
C GLU A 193 3.02 -8.45 -19.55
N PHE A 194 3.32 -7.79 -18.43
CA PHE A 194 3.90 -6.45 -18.44
C PHE A 194 5.43 -6.44 -18.23
N LEU A 195 5.95 -7.28 -17.34
CA LEU A 195 7.37 -7.36 -17.02
C LEU A 195 8.00 -8.58 -17.69
N GLY A 196 8.40 -8.39 -18.96
CA GLY A 196 9.23 -9.34 -19.68
C GLY A 196 10.65 -9.45 -19.11
N LYS A 197 11.61 -9.99 -19.88
CA LYS A 197 12.99 -10.22 -19.41
C LYS A 197 13.80 -8.94 -19.13
N ASN A 198 13.46 -7.81 -19.75
CA ASN A 198 14.16 -6.53 -19.63
C ASN A 198 13.15 -5.38 -19.58
N PRO A 199 12.41 -5.22 -18.47
CA PRO A 199 11.34 -4.24 -18.39
C PRO A 199 11.89 -2.81 -18.41
N LYS A 200 11.24 -1.93 -19.16
CA LYS A 200 11.51 -0.49 -19.14
C LYS A 200 10.60 0.19 -18.12
N ILE A 201 10.93 1.43 -17.75
CA ILE A 201 10.13 2.22 -16.79
C ILE A 201 8.63 2.26 -17.14
N PRO A 202 8.20 2.44 -18.42
CA PRO A 202 6.79 2.38 -18.78
C PRO A 202 6.13 1.01 -18.53
N ASP A 203 6.87 -0.08 -18.68
CA ASP A 203 6.37 -1.44 -18.45
C ASP A 203 6.12 -1.68 -16.96
N ILE A 204 7.06 -1.23 -16.12
CA ILE A 204 6.97 -1.22 -14.65
C ILE A 204 5.74 -0.44 -14.19
N ILE A 205 5.52 0.74 -14.77
CA ILE A 205 4.36 1.57 -14.53
C ILE A 205 3.06 0.83 -14.86
N ARG A 206 2.97 0.24 -16.04
CA ARG A 206 1.77 -0.46 -16.50
C ARG A 206 1.46 -1.65 -15.61
N TYR A 207 2.50 -2.40 -15.21
CA TYR A 207 2.37 -3.46 -14.24
C TYR A 207 1.77 -2.98 -12.91
N GLN A 208 2.31 -1.90 -12.31
CA GLN A 208 1.77 -1.35 -11.06
C GLN A 208 0.30 -0.94 -11.20
N LYS A 209 -0.05 -0.27 -12.31
CA LYS A 209 -1.43 0.14 -12.59
C LYS A 209 -2.36 -1.04 -12.77
N ALA A 210 -1.95 -2.05 -13.54
CA ALA A 210 -2.76 -3.23 -13.80
C ALA A 210 -3.06 -4.00 -12.51
N VAL A 211 -2.04 -4.21 -11.65
CA VAL A 211 -2.25 -4.84 -10.34
C VAL A 211 -3.21 -4.03 -9.48
N CYS A 212 -3.06 -2.69 -9.47
CA CYS A 212 -3.95 -1.83 -8.71
C CYS A 212 -5.39 -1.86 -9.25
N LEU A 213 -5.59 -1.83 -10.56
CA LEU A 213 -6.91 -1.91 -11.19
C LEU A 213 -7.59 -3.25 -10.89
N GLU A 214 -6.89 -4.37 -11.08
CA GLU A 214 -7.46 -5.71 -10.90
C GLU A 214 -7.85 -5.98 -9.43
N ASN A 215 -7.12 -5.39 -8.48
CA ASN A 215 -7.34 -5.59 -7.05
C ASN A 215 -8.05 -4.41 -6.38
N ALA A 216 -8.59 -3.49 -7.18
CA ALA A 216 -9.29 -2.29 -6.75
C ALA A 216 -8.50 -1.47 -5.70
N LEU A 217 -7.21 -1.27 -5.92
CA LEU A 217 -6.32 -0.46 -5.11
C LEU A 217 -6.20 0.96 -5.68
N SER A 218 -5.80 1.92 -4.84
CA SER A 218 -5.27 3.20 -5.31
C SER A 218 -3.76 3.24 -5.19
N LEU A 219 -3.13 3.81 -6.20
CA LEU A 219 -1.68 3.99 -6.28
C LEU A 219 -1.33 5.46 -6.04
N TYR A 220 -0.29 5.70 -5.27
CA TYR A 220 0.23 7.04 -4.99
C TYR A 220 1.74 7.07 -5.15
N ILE A 221 2.26 8.22 -5.56
CA ILE A 221 3.69 8.47 -5.71
C ILE A 221 4.08 9.75 -4.97
N ALA A 222 5.18 9.69 -4.24
CA ALA A 222 5.90 10.84 -3.71
C ALA A 222 7.31 10.84 -4.32
N THR A 223 7.65 11.91 -5.02
CA THR A 223 8.94 12.04 -5.71
C THR A 223 9.93 12.81 -4.84
N SER A 224 11.21 12.79 -5.21
CA SER A 224 12.23 13.59 -4.54
C SER A 224 11.94 15.10 -4.51
N SER A 225 11.23 15.62 -5.51
CA SER A 225 10.81 17.03 -5.59
C SER A 225 9.66 17.40 -4.66
N ASN A 226 8.84 16.43 -4.26
CA ASN A 226 7.76 16.62 -3.30
C ASN A 226 7.61 15.40 -2.39
N LYS A 227 8.68 15.13 -1.62
CA LYS A 227 8.78 13.91 -0.83
C LYS A 227 7.61 13.74 0.12
N ASP A 228 7.13 14.82 0.76
CA ASP A 228 6.13 14.72 1.82
C ASP A 228 4.68 14.58 1.36
N LEU A 229 4.41 14.75 0.07
CA LEU A 229 3.07 14.64 -0.51
C LEU A 229 2.98 13.47 -1.49
N ALA A 230 2.31 12.40 -1.09
CA ALA A 230 1.96 11.31 -1.98
C ALA A 230 0.75 11.69 -2.83
N LYS A 231 0.94 11.84 -4.14
CA LYS A 231 -0.13 12.17 -5.10
C LYS A 231 -0.68 10.90 -5.73
N LYS A 232 -1.99 10.85 -5.90
CA LYS A 232 -2.67 9.73 -6.56
C LYS A 232 -2.24 9.65 -8.03
N VAL A 233 -1.95 8.44 -8.47
CA VAL A 233 -1.66 8.12 -9.87
C VAL A 233 -2.97 7.84 -10.59
N ASP A 234 -3.14 8.42 -11.77
CA ASP A 234 -4.24 8.06 -12.66
C ASP A 234 -3.95 6.68 -13.27
N LEU A 235 -4.80 5.71 -12.94
CA LEU A 235 -4.65 4.33 -13.39
C LEU A 235 -5.06 4.13 -14.85
N PHE A 236 -5.76 5.09 -15.47
CA PHE A 236 -6.25 5.01 -16.85
C PHE A 236 -5.45 5.90 -17.83
N ASP A 237 -4.67 6.86 -17.33
CA ASP A 237 -3.82 7.74 -18.16
C ASP A 237 -2.38 7.20 -18.23
N ASP A 238 -2.04 6.53 -19.33
CA ASP A 238 -0.70 5.95 -19.58
C ASP A 238 0.45 6.99 -19.63
N GLU A 239 0.16 8.29 -19.74
CA GLU A 239 1.16 9.33 -20.05
C GLU A 239 1.68 10.12 -18.82
N LYS A 240 1.03 10.04 -17.65
CA LYS A 240 1.34 10.93 -16.51
C LYS A 240 1.68 10.19 -15.22
N ILE A 241 2.98 10.06 -14.92
CA ILE A 241 3.45 9.54 -13.60
C ILE A 241 4.61 10.34 -13.02
N TYR A 242 5.39 11.05 -13.85
CA TYR A 242 6.60 11.76 -13.41
C TYR A 242 6.61 13.27 -13.68
N SER A 243 5.45 13.88 -13.95
CA SER A 243 5.36 15.35 -14.11
C SER A 243 5.35 16.08 -12.77
#